data_AF-A0A5Y7D9H9-F1
#
_entry.id   AF-A0A5Y7D9H9-F1
#
_cell.length_a   1.000
_cell.length_b   1.000
_cell.length_c   1.000
_cell.angle_alpha   90.00
_cell.angle_beta   90.00
_cell.angle_gamma   90.00
#
_symmetry.space_group_name_H-M   'P 1'
#
loop_
_entity.id
_entity.type
_entity.pdbx_description
1 polymer ?
#
loop_
_entity_poly.entity_id
_entity_poly.type
_entity_poly.pdbx_seq_one_letter_code
_entity_poly.pdbx_strand_id
1 'polypeptide(L)' 'MGFRINTNVAALNAKANADLNSKSLDASLSRLSSGLRINSAADDASGMAIADSLRSQANTLGQAISNGNDALGILQTA' A
#
# COMPACT_ATOMS: atom_id res chain seq x y z
N MET A 1 -17.93 -24.71 -36.17
CA MET A 1 -18.05 -23.88 -34.94
C MET A 1 -19.05 -22.77 -35.22
N GLY A 2 -20.33 -23.06 -34.97
CA GLY A 2 -21.47 -22.27 -35.45
C GLY A 2 -21.60 -20.91 -34.76
N PHE A 3 -21.96 -19.91 -35.56
CA PHE A 3 -22.30 -18.56 -35.12
C PHE A 3 -23.52 -18.63 -34.17
N ARG A 4 -23.28 -18.62 -32.86
CA ARG A 4 -24.36 -18.56 -31.86
C ARG A 4 -24.89 -17.13 -31.80
N ILE A 5 -26.06 -16.91 -32.40
CA ILE A 5 -26.72 -15.59 -32.49
C ILE A 5 -27.03 -15.00 -31.10
N ASN A 6 -27.28 -15.84 -30.10
CA ASN A 6 -27.66 -15.41 -28.74
C ASN A 6 -26.49 -15.22 -27.77
N THR A 7 -25.24 -15.57 -28.14
CA THR A 7 -24.09 -15.41 -27.24
C THR A 7 -22.90 -14.87 -28.02
N ASN A 8 -22.66 -13.57 -27.87
CA ASN A 8 -21.53 -12.90 -28.50
C ASN A 8 -20.26 -13.08 -27.65
N VAL A 9 -19.45 -14.08 -28.03
CA VAL A 9 -18.18 -14.39 -27.34
C VAL A 9 -17.18 -13.24 -27.44
N ALA A 10 -17.18 -12.47 -28.53
CA ALA A 10 -16.32 -11.30 -28.68
C ALA A 10 -16.69 -10.18 -27.69
N ALA A 11 -17.99 -9.95 -27.49
CA ALA A 11 -18.48 -8.99 -26.48
C ALA A 11 -18.15 -9.45 -25.05
N LEU A 12 -18.27 -10.74 -24.75
CA LEU A 12 -17.88 -11.30 -23.44
C LEU A 12 -16.38 -11.15 -23.18
N ASN A 13 -15.53 -11.40 -24.19
CA ASN A 13 -14.08 -11.23 -24.09
C ASN A 13 -13.72 -9.75 -23.91
N ALA A 14 -14.34 -8.85 -24.68
CA ALA A 14 -14.17 -7.40 -24.51
C ALA A 14 -14.57 -6.94 -23.10
N LYS A 15 -15.68 -7.46 -22.55
CA LYS A 15 -16.11 -7.17 -21.18
C LYS A 15 -15.12 -7.69 -20.14
N ALA A 16 -14.59 -8.90 -20.32
CA ALA A 16 -13.60 -9.47 -19.40
C ALA A 16 -12.29 -8.64 -19.39
N ASN A 17 -11.81 -8.22 -20.57
CA ASN A 17 -10.64 -7.35 -20.67
C ASN A 17 -10.92 -5.95 -20.09
N ALA A 18 -12.11 -5.40 -20.32
CA ALA A 18 -12.50 -4.12 -19.73
C ALA A 18 -12.54 -4.19 -18.19
N ASP A 19 -13.10 -5.26 -17.62
CA ASP A 19 -13.14 -5.47 -16.16
C ASP A 19 -11.72 -5.60 -15.56
N LEU A 20 -10.82 -6.32 -16.23
CA LEU A 20 -9.41 -6.40 -15.82
C LEU A 20 -8.73 -5.03 -15.88
N ASN A 21 -8.97 -4.24 -16.93
CA ASN A 21 -8.42 -2.90 -17.05
C ASN A 21 -8.99 -1.95 -15.99
N SER A 22 -10.29 -2.01 -15.71
CA SER A 22 -10.93 -1.22 -14.64
C SER A 22 -10.32 -1.53 -13.28
N LYS A 23 -10.09 -2.80 -12.94
CA LYS A 23 -9.43 -3.20 -11.68
C LYS A 23 -8.01 -2.65 -11.58
N SER A 24 -7.24 -2.70 -12.68
CA SER A 24 -5.88 -2.15 -12.70
C SER A 24 -5.87 -0.62 -12.57
N LEU A 25 -6.83 0.06 -13.19
CA LEU A 25 -7.02 1.49 -13.08
C LEU A 25 -7.37 1.90 -11.65
N ASP A 26 -8.31 1.20 -11.00
CA ASP A 26 -8.71 1.45 -9.61
C ASP A 26 -7.54 1.27 -8.64
N ALA A 27 -6.73 0.22 -8.83
CA ALA A 27 -5.51 0.00 -8.04
C ALA A 27 -4.50 1.15 -8.22
N SER A 28 -4.34 1.63 -9.46
CA SER A 28 -3.45 2.74 -9.79
C SER A 28 -3.92 4.06 -9.18
N LEU A 29 -5.23 4.32 -9.23
CA LEU A 29 -5.88 5.46 -8.59
C LEU A 29 -5.75 5.42 -7.07
N SER A 30 -5.92 4.25 -6.46
CA SER A 30 -5.72 4.06 -5.01
C SER A 30 -4.28 4.39 -4.60
N ARG A 31 -3.28 3.89 -5.33
CA ARG A 31 -1.86 4.21 -5.09
C ARG A 31 -1.60 5.70 -5.27
N LEU A 32 -2.11 6.30 -6.34
CA LEU A 32 -1.97 7.75 -6.58
C LEU A 32 -2.60 8.58 -5.46
N SER A 33 -3.81 8.25 -5.03
CA SER A 33 -4.53 8.99 -3.98
C SER A 33 -3.87 8.87 -2.60
N SER A 34 -3.29 7.70 -2.30
CA SER A 34 -2.59 7.48 -1.03
C SER A 34 -1.17 8.06 -1.01
N GLY A 35 -0.56 8.27 -2.19
CA GLY A 35 0.87 8.55 -2.33
C GLY A 35 1.79 7.41 -1.91
N LEU A 36 1.25 6.26 -1.49
CA LEU A 36 1.99 5.10 -1.03
C LEU A 36 1.98 4.01 -2.12
N ARG A 37 3.13 3.35 -2.27
CA ARG A 37 3.28 2.29 -3.28
C ARG A 37 2.62 0.98 -2.85
N ILE A 38 2.53 0.74 -1.54
CA ILE A 38 1.93 -0.45 -0.92
C ILE A 38 0.78 0.07 -0.04
N ASN A 39 -0.46 -0.16 -0.46
CA ASN A 39 -1.66 0.27 0.26
C ASN A 39 -2.30 -0.84 1.07
N SER A 40 -2.13 -2.09 0.65
CA SER A 40 -2.67 -3.26 1.34
C SER A 40 -1.61 -4.33 1.54
N ALA A 41 -1.71 -5.08 2.64
CA ALA A 41 -0.88 -6.26 2.90
C ALA A 41 -1.06 -7.34 1.80
N ALA A 42 -2.17 -7.27 1.06
CA ALA A 42 -2.43 -8.11 -0.09
C ALA A 42 -1.57 -7.76 -1.32
N ASP A 43 -1.09 -6.51 -1.44
CA ASP A 43 -0.25 -6.08 -2.56
C ASP A 43 1.21 -6.57 -2.41
N ASP A 44 1.75 -6.49 -1.19
CA ASP A 44 3.09 -6.98 -0.83
C ASP A 44 3.18 -7.16 0.69
N ALA A 45 2.89 -8.37 1.17
CA ALA A 45 2.91 -8.69 2.59
C ALA A 45 4.30 -8.49 3.22
N SER A 46 5.36 -8.87 2.49
CA SER A 46 6.74 -8.72 2.95
C SER A 46 7.19 -7.26 2.99
N GLY A 47 6.85 -6.48 1.96
CA GLY A 47 7.16 -5.06 1.88
C GLY A 47 6.43 -4.25 2.95
N MET A 48 5.17 -4.60 3.23
CA MET A 48 4.41 -3.98 4.33
C MET A 48 5.00 -4.32 5.70
N ALA A 49 5.35 -5.59 5.96
CA ALA A 49 5.95 -6.00 7.23
C ALA A 49 7.29 -5.29 7.51
N ILE A 50 8.13 -5.12 6.48
CA ILE A 50 9.38 -4.37 6.59
C ILE A 50 9.10 -2.88 6.84
N ALA A 51 8.16 -2.30 6.09
CA ALA A 51 7.78 -0.90 6.27
C ALA A 51 7.26 -0.62 7.69
N ASP A 52 6.44 -1.51 8.24
CA ASP A 52 5.92 -1.42 9.61
C ASP A 52 7.03 -1.57 10.65
N SER A 53 7.97 -2.51 10.44
CA SER A 53 9.15 -2.67 11.29
C SER A 53 10.01 -1.41 11.31
N LEU A 54 10.29 -0.83 10.14
CA LEU A 54 11.06 0.41 10.02
C LEU A 54 10.31 1.60 10.63
N ARG A 55 9.00 1.69 10.46
CA ARG A 55 8.17 2.72 11.07
C ARG A 55 8.19 2.62 12.60
N SER A 56 8.10 1.41 13.14
CA SER A 56 8.22 1.15 14.58
C SER A 56 9.60 1.55 15.11
N GLN A 57 10.67 1.21 14.40
CA GLN A 57 12.04 1.62 14.76
C GLN A 57 12.20 3.14 14.74
N ALA A 58 11.69 3.83 13.71
CA ALA A 58 11.76 5.28 13.62
C ALA A 58 11.05 5.97 14.79
N ASN A 59 9.85 5.51 15.15
CA ASN A 59 9.12 6.02 16.31
C ASN A 59 9.88 5.77 17.62
N THR A 60 10.44 4.57 17.77
CA THR A 60 11.22 4.19 18.96
C THR A 60 12.47 5.06 19.11
N LEU A 61 13.19 5.30 18.01
CA LEU A 61 14.35 6.19 17.98
C LEU A 61 13.96 7.64 18.32
N GLY A 62 12.84 8.13 17.81
CA GLY A 62 12.31 9.45 18.16
C GLY A 62 12.07 9.61 19.66
N GLN A 63 11.44 8.60 20.29
CA GLN A 63 11.25 8.61 21.74
C GLN A 63 12.57 8.48 22.50
N ALA A 64 13.50 7.64 22.04
CA ALA A 64 14.82 7.48 22.66
C ALA A 64 15.62 8.79 22.66
N ILE A 65 15.55 9.56 21.56
CA ILE A 65 16.16 10.89 21.47
C ILE A 65 15.53 11.86 22.48
N SER A 66 14.20 11.90 22.57
CA SER A 66 13.50 12.73 23.57
C SER A 66 13.93 12.38 24.99
N ASN A 67 13.92 11.09 25.33
CA ASN A 67 14.34 10.60 26.65
C ASN A 67 15.81 10.97 26.96
N GLY A 68 16.69 10.91 25.96
CA GLY A 68 18.09 11.32 26.09
C GLY A 68 18.24 12.83 26.37
N ASN A 69 17.47 13.66 25.68
CA ASN A 69 17.44 15.10 25.92
C ASN A 69 16.90 15.44 27.32
N ASP A 70 15.86 14.75 27.77
CA ASP A 70 15.31 14.93 29.12
C ASP A 70 16.34 14.55 30.19
N ALA A 71 17.06 13.44 30.00
CA ALA A 71 18.14 13.04 30.90
C ALA A 71 19.27 14.08 30.95
N LEU A 72 19.65 14.66 29.80
CA LEU A 72 20.62 15.76 29.75
C LEU A 72 20.11 17.01 30.49
N GLY A 73 18.84 17.38 30.33
CA GLY A 73 18.25 18.51 31.03
C GLY A 73 18.25 18.34 32.55
N ILE A 74 17.95 17.12 33.03
CA ILE A 74 18.04 16.79 34.46
C ILE A 74 19.50 16.92 34.95
N LEU A 75 20.46 16.36 34.21
CA LEU A 75 21.88 16.42 34.57
C LEU A 75 22.45 17.85 34.58
N GLN A 76 21.95 18.73 33.71
CA GLN A 76 22.38 20.14 33.67
C GLN A 76 21.75 20.99 34.78
N THR A 77 20.61 20.56 35.32
CA THR A 77 19.90 21.26 36.39
C THR A 77 20.39 20.84 37.78
N ALA A 78 20.92 19.62 37.92
CA ALA A 78 21.56 19.10 39.12
C ALA A 78 22.90 19.78 39.41
#